data_AF-A0A7S3FVV7-F1
#
_entry.id   AF-A0A7S3FVV7-F1
#
_cell.length_a   1.000
_cell.length_b   1.000
_cell.length_c   1.000
_cell.angle_alpha   90.00
_cell.angle_beta   90.00
_cell.angle_gamma   90.00
#
_symmetry.space_group_name_H-M   'P 1'
#
loop_
_entity.id
_entity.type
_entity.pdbx_description
1 polymer ?
#
loop_
_entity_poly.entity_id
_entity_poly.type
_entity_poly.pdbx_seq_one_letter_code
_entity_poly.pdbx_strand_id
1 'polypeptide(L)'
;YKHDSPSVHGLWPQVPPYGNSACLLPKSKRDPDFVPKHPEELKCYDTGEGDYDHEYSFVDHEWLKHGTCMGVSNAADFLSIVCDLARKPLKLMAKATRKGVTTAGEMAHILGHAGYPIFNVDNYQQQVELSACAGPDHVWRLAYVNEFDKVCGSDDPRPTSPPVPEQCVPMQHGPPCAGDDDCDDVSGCVRCAKSGFCTDQPKPASDQ
;
A
#
# COMPACT_ATOMS: atom_id res chain seq x y z
N TYR A 1 2.91 20.83 2.72
CA TYR A 1 2.21 19.87 3.59
C TYR A 1 2.27 20.40 5.00
N LYS A 2 1.16 20.93 5.52
CA LYS A 2 1.03 21.41 6.90
C LYS A 2 -0.29 20.86 7.41
N HIS A 3 -0.26 19.61 7.83
CA HIS A 3 -1.45 18.88 8.26
C HIS A 3 -1.40 18.69 9.77
N ASP A 4 -2.57 18.76 10.40
CA ASP A 4 -2.71 18.50 11.84
C ASP A 4 -2.42 17.03 12.21
N SER A 5 -2.49 16.12 11.24
CA SER A 5 -2.19 14.69 11.41
C SER A 5 -1.21 14.18 10.34
N PRO A 6 -0.36 13.19 10.69
CA PRO A 6 0.47 12.54 9.69
C PRO A 6 -0.39 11.73 8.73
N SER A 7 -0.18 11.94 7.44
CA SER A 7 -0.81 11.21 6.34
C SER A 7 0.24 10.72 5.34
N VAL A 8 -0.17 9.81 4.47
CA VAL A 8 0.64 9.40 3.32
C VAL A 8 0.75 10.55 2.32
N HIS A 9 1.95 10.75 1.80
CA HIS A 9 2.14 11.48 0.54
C HIS A 9 2.04 10.52 -0.64
N GLY A 10 2.87 9.47 -0.68
CA GLY A 10 2.81 8.48 -1.74
C GLY A 10 3.87 7.39 -1.62
N LEU A 11 3.91 6.53 -2.64
CA LEU A 11 4.95 5.52 -2.84
C LEU A 11 5.53 5.68 -4.23
N TRP A 12 6.84 5.97 -4.31
CA TRP A 12 7.47 6.41 -5.53
C TRP A 12 8.58 5.44 -5.96
N PRO A 13 8.32 4.56 -6.94
CA PRO A 13 9.38 3.84 -7.62
C PRO A 13 10.42 4.83 -8.14
N GLN A 14 11.68 4.61 -7.80
CA GLN A 14 12.80 5.44 -8.25
C GLN A 14 13.15 5.04 -9.70
N VAL A 15 12.24 5.30 -10.63
CA VAL A 15 12.43 5.13 -12.09
C VAL A 15 13.21 6.32 -12.68
N PRO A 16 13.79 6.21 -13.88
CA PRO A 16 14.46 7.34 -14.51
C PRO A 16 13.56 8.58 -14.65
N PRO A 17 14.07 9.80 -14.45
CA PRO A 17 15.46 10.15 -14.15
C PRO A 17 15.83 10.10 -12.65
N TYR A 18 14.90 9.76 -11.77
CA TYR A 18 15.06 9.86 -10.31
C TYR A 18 15.78 8.64 -9.70
N GLY A 19 15.79 7.51 -10.41
CA GLY A 19 16.63 6.37 -10.08
C GLY A 19 16.74 5.35 -11.23
N ASN A 20 17.02 4.11 -10.86
CA ASN A 20 17.30 3.00 -11.77
C ASN A 20 16.31 1.81 -11.65
N SER A 21 15.20 1.98 -10.93
CA SER A 21 14.16 0.96 -10.86
C SER A 21 13.53 0.73 -12.23
N ALA A 22 13.18 -0.52 -12.55
CA ALA A 22 12.38 -0.82 -13.72
C ALA A 22 10.95 -0.28 -13.53
N CYS A 23 10.41 0.39 -14.55
CA CYS A 23 8.98 0.72 -14.56
C CYS A 23 8.19 -0.54 -14.96
N LEU A 24 7.52 -1.15 -13.98
CA LEU A 24 6.64 -2.28 -14.22
C LEU A 24 5.22 -1.75 -14.43
N LEU A 25 4.73 -1.83 -15.66
CA LEU A 25 3.41 -1.33 -16.02
C LEU A 25 2.30 -2.17 -15.39
N PRO A 26 1.19 -1.57 -14.97
CA PRO A 26 0.05 -2.31 -14.48
C PRO A 26 -0.63 -3.10 -15.59
N LYS A 27 -1.37 -4.14 -15.19
CA LYS A 27 -2.21 -4.94 -16.11
C LYS A 27 -3.28 -4.07 -16.77
N SER A 28 -3.81 -3.09 -16.03
CA SER A 28 -4.67 -2.02 -16.57
C SER A 28 -4.00 -0.66 -16.41
N LYS A 29 -3.64 -0.02 -17.54
CA LYS A 29 -3.04 1.33 -17.56
C LYS A 29 -4.04 2.45 -17.26
N ARG A 30 -5.32 2.16 -17.47
CA ARG A 30 -6.44 3.08 -17.33
C ARG A 30 -7.53 2.22 -16.72
N ASP A 31 -7.71 2.33 -15.41
CA ASP A 31 -9.01 1.99 -14.87
C ASP A 31 -9.90 3.19 -15.26
N PRO A 32 -10.76 3.09 -16.30
CA PRO A 32 -11.53 4.24 -16.78
C PRO A 32 -12.44 4.83 -15.70
N ASP A 33 -12.65 4.09 -14.62
CA ASP A 33 -13.53 4.43 -13.51
C ASP A 33 -12.79 4.31 -12.15
N PHE A 34 -11.49 4.64 -12.06
CA PHE A 34 -10.87 4.78 -10.74
C PHE A 34 -11.55 5.93 -10.00
N VAL A 35 -12.61 5.58 -9.29
CA VAL A 35 -13.28 6.35 -8.27
C VAL A 35 -13.18 5.44 -7.06
N PRO A 36 -12.43 5.84 -6.01
CA PRO A 36 -12.46 5.14 -4.74
C PRO A 36 -13.93 4.89 -4.40
N LYS A 37 -14.33 3.61 -4.36
CA LYS A 37 -15.75 3.28 -4.22
C LYS A 37 -16.24 3.68 -2.84
N HIS A 38 -15.30 3.80 -1.91
CA HIS A 38 -15.56 4.16 -0.55
C HIS A 38 -14.46 5.07 0.02
N PRO A 39 -14.83 6.12 0.79
CA PRO A 39 -13.87 7.04 1.41
C PRO A 39 -12.81 6.37 2.29
N GLU A 40 -13.08 5.19 2.84
CA GLU A 40 -12.10 4.43 3.62
C GLU A 40 -10.87 3.99 2.82
N GLU A 41 -10.99 3.86 1.49
CA GLU A 41 -9.88 3.55 0.59
C GLU A 41 -8.87 4.72 0.51
N LEU A 42 -9.32 5.94 0.83
CA LEU A 42 -8.51 7.16 0.88
C LEU A 42 -7.99 7.48 2.29
N LYS A 43 -8.38 6.72 3.31
CA LYS A 43 -8.16 7.10 4.71
C LYS A 43 -6.69 7.25 5.13
N CYS A 44 -5.75 6.60 4.44
CA CYS A 44 -4.33 6.81 4.74
C CYS A 44 -3.77 8.12 4.15
N TYR A 45 -4.47 8.68 3.16
CA TYR A 45 -4.21 9.99 2.56
C TYR A 45 -4.97 11.12 3.26
N ASP A 46 -6.07 10.79 3.95
CA ASP A 46 -6.88 11.73 4.73
C ASP A 46 -6.02 12.53 5.72
N THR A 47 -5.96 13.84 5.46
CA THR A 47 -5.25 14.84 6.26
C THR A 47 -6.15 15.46 7.33
N GLY A 48 -7.44 15.15 7.33
CA GLY A 48 -8.50 15.89 8.03
C GLY A 48 -8.77 17.26 7.43
N GLU A 49 -8.17 17.57 6.28
CA GLU A 49 -8.13 18.89 5.65
C GLU A 49 -8.42 18.77 4.14
N GLY A 50 -9.63 19.14 3.72
CA GLY A 50 -10.02 19.11 2.31
C GLY A 50 -11.42 18.56 2.11
N ASP A 51 -11.92 18.65 0.89
CA ASP A 51 -13.08 17.87 0.45
C ASP A 51 -12.61 16.61 -0.31
N TYR A 52 -13.57 15.72 -0.56
CA TYR A 52 -13.32 14.47 -1.28
C TYR A 52 -12.68 14.70 -2.66
N ASP A 53 -13.04 15.78 -3.34
CA ASP A 53 -12.51 16.10 -4.67
C ASP A 53 -11.01 16.45 -4.62
N HIS A 54 -10.57 17.14 -3.56
CA HIS A 54 -9.16 17.43 -3.34
C HIS A 54 -8.34 16.15 -3.10
N GLU A 55 -8.81 15.28 -2.20
CA GLU A 55 -8.15 14.01 -1.90
C GLU A 55 -8.12 13.08 -3.11
N TYR A 56 -9.22 13.03 -3.85
CA TYR A 56 -9.32 12.27 -5.09
C TYR A 56 -8.30 12.74 -6.13
N SER A 57 -8.22 14.05 -6.38
CA SER A 57 -7.27 14.63 -7.33
C SER A 57 -5.81 14.34 -6.94
N PHE A 58 -5.52 14.36 -5.64
CA PHE A 58 -4.21 14.01 -5.13
C PHE A 58 -3.88 12.53 -5.34
N VAL A 59 -4.80 11.62 -5.04
CA VAL A 59 -4.58 10.19 -5.27
C VAL A 59 -4.50 9.86 -6.76
N ASP A 60 -5.27 10.53 -7.62
CA ASP A 60 -5.17 10.38 -9.07
C ASP A 60 -3.77 10.82 -9.56
N HIS A 61 -3.20 11.90 -9.01
CA HIS A 61 -1.81 12.29 -9.26
C HIS A 61 -0.82 11.19 -8.87
N GLU A 62 -0.95 10.66 -7.65
CA GLU A 62 -0.05 9.62 -7.13
C GLU A 62 -0.13 8.35 -7.98
N TRP A 63 -1.33 7.94 -8.40
CA TRP A 63 -1.51 6.81 -9.30
C TRP A 63 -0.87 7.06 -10.67
N LEU A 64 -1.30 8.12 -11.37
CA LEU A 64 -0.91 8.35 -12.76
C LEU A 64 0.60 8.55 -12.91
N LYS A 65 1.23 9.25 -11.94
CA LYS A 65 2.64 9.61 -12.00
C LYS A 65 3.55 8.55 -11.39
N HIS A 66 3.12 7.84 -10.35
CA HIS A 66 3.97 6.95 -9.58
C HIS A 66 3.47 5.50 -9.61
N GLY A 67 2.20 5.27 -9.31
CA GLY A 67 1.59 3.94 -9.24
C GLY A 67 1.65 3.15 -10.55
N THR A 68 1.58 3.81 -11.70
CA THR A 68 1.65 3.16 -13.04
C THR A 68 3.00 2.50 -13.37
N CYS A 69 4.02 2.65 -12.52
CA CYS A 69 5.30 1.98 -12.66
C CYS A 69 5.61 0.96 -11.55
N MET A 70 4.64 0.65 -10.67
CA MET A 70 4.86 -0.18 -9.48
C MET A 70 4.70 -1.70 -9.69
N GLY A 71 4.25 -2.14 -10.87
CA GLY A 71 3.96 -3.55 -11.14
C GLY A 71 2.70 -4.08 -10.46
N VAL A 72 1.79 -3.19 -10.06
CA VAL A 72 0.50 -3.52 -9.43
C VAL A 72 -0.58 -3.79 -10.49
N SER A 73 -1.71 -4.42 -10.15
CA SER A 73 -2.71 -4.74 -11.17
C SER A 73 -3.49 -3.52 -11.67
N ASN A 74 -3.84 -2.61 -10.75
CA ASN A 74 -4.67 -1.42 -10.96
C ASN A 74 -4.45 -0.38 -9.83
N ALA A 75 -5.21 0.71 -9.85
CA ALA A 75 -5.11 1.80 -8.88
C ALA A 75 -5.60 1.43 -7.46
N ALA A 76 -6.55 0.49 -7.33
CA ALA A 76 -6.99 0.00 -6.01
C ALA A 76 -5.90 -0.83 -5.33
N ASP A 77 -5.20 -1.69 -6.09
CA ASP A 77 -4.02 -2.43 -5.60
C ASP A 77 -2.92 -1.45 -5.14
N PHE A 78 -2.66 -0.39 -5.92
CA PHE A 78 -1.72 0.67 -5.55
C PHE A 78 -2.07 1.28 -4.20
N LEU A 79 -3.30 1.77 -4.06
CA LEU A 79 -3.78 2.41 -2.83
C LEU A 79 -3.65 1.49 -1.61
N SER A 80 -4.08 0.24 -1.76
CA SER A 80 -4.02 -0.72 -0.65
C SER A 80 -2.58 -0.98 -0.22
N ILE A 81 -1.66 -1.20 -1.17
CA ILE A 81 -0.24 -1.41 -0.86
C ILE A 81 0.35 -0.21 -0.12
N VAL A 82 0.08 1.01 -0.61
CA VAL A 82 0.60 2.24 0.03
C VAL A 82 0.08 2.36 1.45
N CYS A 83 -1.24 2.23 1.65
CA CYS A 83 -1.85 2.31 2.98
C CYS A 83 -1.35 1.21 3.91
N ASP A 84 -1.10 0.00 3.40
CA ASP A 84 -0.60 -1.13 4.19
C ASP A 84 0.83 -0.91 4.69
N LEU A 85 1.73 -0.43 3.83
CA LEU A 85 3.08 -0.05 4.21
C LEU A 85 3.08 1.08 5.25
N ALA A 86 2.18 2.06 5.07
CA ALA A 86 2.10 3.23 5.93
C ALA A 86 1.38 2.99 7.27
N ARG A 87 0.54 1.94 7.37
CA ARG A 87 -0.37 1.73 8.51
C ARG A 87 0.32 1.78 9.88
N LYS A 88 1.42 1.04 10.04
CA LYS A 88 2.14 0.98 11.32
C LYS A 88 3.00 2.25 11.57
N PRO A 89 3.75 2.78 10.59
CA PRO A 89 4.40 4.09 10.70
C PRO A 89 3.44 5.22 11.11
N LEU A 90 2.32 5.38 10.40
CA LEU A 90 1.32 6.42 10.68
C LEU A 90 0.73 6.27 12.08
N LYS A 91 0.42 5.05 12.51
CA LYS A 91 -0.06 4.80 13.89
C LYS A 91 0.96 5.25 14.94
N LEU A 92 2.25 5.05 14.69
CA LEU A 92 3.30 5.48 15.59
C LEU A 92 3.46 7.00 15.59
N MET A 93 3.47 7.62 14.41
CA MET A 93 3.53 9.08 14.26
C MET A 93 2.33 9.76 14.91
N ALA A 94 1.10 9.27 14.70
CA ALA A 94 -0.10 9.81 15.33
C ALA A 94 -0.05 9.72 16.87
N LYS A 95 0.58 8.67 17.42
CA LYS A 95 0.82 8.57 18.88
C LYS A 95 1.84 9.60 19.35
N ALA A 96 2.84 9.91 18.55
CA ALA A 96 3.84 10.93 18.85
C ALA A 96 3.24 12.35 18.74
N THR A 97 2.40 12.62 17.74
CA THR A 97 1.67 13.90 17.60
C THR A 97 0.83 14.20 18.83
N ARG A 98 0.11 13.20 19.37
CA ARG A 98 -0.64 13.35 20.63
C ARG A 98 0.22 13.64 21.86
N LYS A 99 1.54 13.48 21.75
CA LYS A 99 2.52 13.82 22.80
C LYS A 99 3.26 15.15 22.50
N GLY A 100 2.83 15.90 21.49
CA GLY A 100 3.40 17.19 21.13
C GLY A 100 4.56 17.14 20.14
N VAL A 101 4.84 15.99 19.52
CA VAL A 101 5.85 15.91 18.45
C VAL A 101 5.28 16.49 17.16
N THR A 102 5.94 17.50 16.60
CA THR A 102 5.42 18.26 15.46
C THR A 102 6.37 18.34 14.27
N THR A 103 7.63 17.92 14.42
CA THR A 103 8.63 18.02 13.34
C THR A 103 8.91 16.68 12.67
N ALA A 104 9.19 16.70 11.37
CA ALA A 104 9.62 15.51 10.63
C ALA A 104 10.89 14.86 11.21
N GLY A 105 11.86 15.66 11.66
CA GLY A 105 13.08 15.16 12.30
C GLY A 105 12.82 14.34 13.57
N GLU A 106 11.94 14.80 14.45
CA GLU A 106 11.56 14.06 15.65
C GLU A 106 10.75 12.80 15.32
N MET A 107 9.85 12.88 14.33
CA MET A 107 9.11 11.71 13.84
C MET A 107 10.05 10.65 13.26
N ALA A 108 11.04 11.06 12.47
CA ALA A 108 12.05 10.16 11.92
C ALA A 108 12.88 9.48 13.02
N HIS A 109 13.23 10.20 14.09
CA HIS A 109 13.91 9.62 15.24
C HIS A 109 13.07 8.53 15.91
N ILE A 110 11.77 8.77 16.12
CA ILE A 110 10.83 7.81 16.71
C ILE A 110 10.65 6.58 15.81
N LEU A 111 10.49 6.80 14.51
CA LEU A 111 10.36 5.71 13.52
C LEU A 111 11.65 4.89 13.43
N GLY A 112 12.82 5.53 13.40
CA GLY A 112 14.11 4.85 13.39
C GLY A 112 14.35 4.00 14.65
N HIS A 113 14.00 4.51 15.83
CA HIS A 113 14.03 3.74 17.07
C HIS A 113 13.09 2.52 17.08
N ALA A 114 12.01 2.57 16.30
CA ALA A 114 11.09 1.46 16.11
C ALA A 114 11.54 0.49 14.98
N GLY A 115 12.71 0.71 14.37
CA GLY A 115 13.28 -0.15 13.35
C GLY A 115 12.77 0.11 11.93
N TYR A 116 12.15 1.26 11.67
CA TYR A 116 11.72 1.61 10.31
C TYR A 116 12.89 2.11 9.45
N PRO A 117 12.87 1.79 8.14
CA PRO A 117 13.98 2.07 7.25
C PRO A 117 13.97 3.51 6.72
N ILE A 118 14.37 4.45 7.58
CA ILE A 118 14.45 5.87 7.21
C ILE A 118 15.43 6.03 6.04
N PHE A 119 14.92 6.53 4.91
CA PHE A 119 15.70 6.85 3.73
C PHE A 119 16.15 8.31 3.74
N ASN A 120 15.21 9.22 4.01
CA ASN A 120 15.46 10.66 4.02
C ASN A 120 14.48 11.37 4.96
N VAL A 121 14.84 12.60 5.35
CA VAL A 121 13.95 13.50 6.11
C VAL A 121 13.95 14.86 5.43
N ASP A 122 12.82 15.24 4.85
CA ASP A 122 12.62 16.55 4.27
C ASP A 122 11.99 17.48 5.32
N ASN A 123 12.84 18.22 6.04
CA ASN A 123 12.38 19.20 7.02
C ASN A 123 11.76 20.45 6.38
N TYR A 124 11.94 20.69 5.08
CA TYR A 124 11.31 21.82 4.41
C TYR A 124 9.83 21.51 4.14
N GLN A 125 9.54 20.33 3.61
CA GLN A 125 8.17 19.87 3.34
C GLN A 125 7.53 19.11 4.51
N GLN A 126 8.26 18.89 5.60
CA GLN A 126 7.84 18.11 6.77
C GLN A 126 7.47 16.65 6.42
N GLN A 127 8.37 15.95 5.72
CA GLN A 127 8.20 14.57 5.30
C GLN A 127 9.26 13.65 5.90
N VAL A 128 8.87 12.42 6.23
CA VAL A 128 9.78 11.32 6.55
C VAL A 128 9.65 10.29 5.44
N GLU A 129 10.73 10.05 4.72
CA GLU A 129 10.75 9.09 3.62
C GLU A 129 11.27 7.75 4.13
N LEU A 130 10.50 6.69 3.92
CA LEU A 130 10.89 5.32 4.23
C LEU A 130 11.31 4.62 2.94
N SER A 131 12.37 3.82 3.00
CA SER A 131 12.76 2.97 1.87
C SER A 131 11.90 1.71 1.80
N ALA A 132 11.55 1.33 0.56
CA ALA A 132 10.76 0.16 0.26
C ALA A 132 11.28 -0.50 -1.02
N CYS A 133 11.13 -1.82 -1.12
CA CYS A 133 11.44 -2.60 -2.31
C CYS A 133 10.28 -3.53 -2.66
N ALA A 134 10.21 -3.93 -3.92
CA ALA A 134 9.34 -5.00 -4.38
C ALA A 134 10.18 -6.16 -4.91
N GLY A 135 9.80 -7.38 -4.55
CA GLY A 135 10.43 -8.58 -5.10
C GLY A 135 9.80 -9.01 -6.44
N PRO A 136 10.32 -10.08 -7.07
CA PRO A 136 9.71 -10.71 -8.24
C PRO A 136 8.27 -11.18 -8.01
N ASP A 137 7.89 -11.38 -6.75
CA ASP A 137 6.53 -11.70 -6.31
C ASP A 137 5.55 -10.51 -6.36
N HIS A 138 6.02 -9.33 -6.79
CA HIS A 138 5.27 -8.07 -6.82
C HIS A 138 4.79 -7.60 -5.43
N VAL A 139 5.36 -8.15 -4.36
CA VAL A 139 5.01 -7.75 -2.98
C VAL A 139 5.96 -6.66 -2.52
N TRP A 140 5.40 -5.50 -2.19
CA TRP A 140 6.15 -4.36 -1.65
C TRP A 140 6.39 -4.51 -0.14
N ARG A 141 7.60 -4.17 0.30
CA ARG A 141 8.06 -4.31 1.68
C ARG A 141 8.89 -3.11 2.09
N LEU A 142 8.71 -2.64 3.33
CA LEU A 142 9.66 -1.71 3.95
C LEU A 142 10.96 -2.47 4.25
N ALA A 143 12.09 -1.94 3.79
CA ALA A 143 13.41 -2.49 4.04
C ALA A 143 14.46 -1.38 3.96
N TYR A 144 15.59 -1.51 4.66
CA TYR A 144 16.71 -0.62 4.41
C TYR A 144 17.28 -0.88 3.02
N VAL A 145 17.76 0.16 2.33
CA VAL A 145 18.32 0.04 0.97
C VAL A 145 19.41 -1.02 0.86
N ASN A 146 20.27 -1.14 1.88
CA ASN A 146 21.33 -2.16 1.94
C ASN A 146 20.82 -3.58 2.23
N GLU A 147 19.53 -3.76 2.52
CA GLU A 147 18.88 -5.05 2.71
C GLU A 147 17.93 -5.41 1.55
N PHE A 148 17.81 -4.57 0.52
CA PHE A 148 16.89 -4.83 -0.60
C PHE A 148 17.13 -6.19 -1.26
N ASP A 149 18.38 -6.58 -1.52
CA ASP A 149 18.68 -7.88 -2.13
C ASP A 149 18.22 -9.05 -1.25
N LYS A 150 18.35 -8.90 0.07
CA LYS A 150 17.93 -9.92 1.04
C LYS A 150 16.41 -9.98 1.20
N VAL A 151 15.72 -8.84 1.17
CA VAL A 151 14.27 -8.75 1.41
C VAL A 151 13.46 -8.98 0.14
N CYS A 152 13.99 -8.56 -1.01
CA CYS A 152 13.30 -8.51 -2.29
C CYS A 152 14.07 -9.18 -3.44
N GLY A 153 15.39 -9.38 -3.35
CA GLY A 153 16.23 -9.82 -4.48
C GLY A 153 16.34 -11.33 -4.72
N SER A 154 15.55 -12.17 -4.04
CA SER A 154 15.65 -13.62 -4.21
C SER A 154 14.74 -14.13 -5.33
N ASP A 155 15.34 -14.59 -6.44
CA ASP A 155 14.76 -15.47 -7.46
C ASP A 155 14.75 -16.96 -7.01
N ASP A 156 14.68 -17.21 -5.70
CA ASP A 156 14.76 -18.58 -5.19
C ASP A 156 13.48 -19.36 -5.58
N PRO A 157 13.57 -20.53 -6.23
CA PRO A 157 12.40 -21.34 -6.54
C PRO A 157 11.81 -21.94 -5.25
N ARG A 158 10.93 -21.18 -4.59
CA ARG A 158 10.15 -21.56 -3.38
C ARG A 158 11.01 -21.89 -2.13
N PRO A 159 10.60 -21.35 -0.98
CA PRO A 159 9.68 -22.15 -0.17
C PRO A 159 8.26 -21.75 -0.48
N THR A 160 7.38 -22.75 -0.43
CA THR A 160 5.91 -22.68 -0.50
C THR A 160 5.30 -21.30 -0.27
N SER A 161 4.26 -21.02 -1.07
CA SER A 161 3.28 -19.95 -0.86
C SER A 161 3.17 -19.57 0.61
N PRO A 162 3.04 -18.27 0.97
CA PRO A 162 2.71 -17.89 2.36
C PRO A 162 1.61 -18.83 2.84
N PRO A 163 1.70 -19.40 4.06
CA PRO A 163 0.74 -20.39 4.53
C PRO A 163 -0.63 -19.83 4.19
N VAL A 164 -1.36 -20.57 3.35
CA VAL A 164 -2.72 -20.20 2.96
C VAL A 164 -3.39 -19.86 4.28
N PRO A 165 -3.86 -18.63 4.47
CA PRO A 165 -4.55 -18.29 5.70
C PRO A 165 -5.62 -19.37 5.87
N GLU A 166 -5.51 -20.19 6.91
CA GLU A 166 -6.53 -21.24 7.19
C GLU A 166 -7.92 -20.60 7.36
N GLN A 167 -7.93 -19.29 7.61
CA GLN A 167 -9.10 -18.46 7.74
C GLN A 167 -9.04 -17.22 6.84
N CYS A 168 -10.07 -17.02 6.03
CA CYS A 168 -10.37 -15.75 5.41
C CYS A 168 -10.97 -14.80 6.44
N VAL A 169 -10.37 -13.61 6.59
CA VAL A 169 -10.90 -12.55 7.46
C VAL A 169 -11.37 -11.40 6.56
N PRO A 170 -12.61 -10.91 6.69
CA PRO A 170 -13.12 -9.82 5.86
C PRO A 170 -12.14 -8.64 5.79
N MET A 171 -11.91 -8.13 4.56
CA MET A 171 -10.99 -7.01 4.26
C MET A 171 -9.50 -7.30 4.52
N GLN A 172 -9.10 -8.55 4.77
CA GLN A 172 -7.69 -8.96 4.75
C GLN A 172 -7.33 -9.61 3.41
N HIS A 173 -6.04 -9.61 3.07
CA HIS A 173 -5.55 -10.31 1.89
C HIS A 173 -5.88 -11.80 1.97
N GLY A 174 -6.60 -12.29 0.96
CA GLY A 174 -6.92 -13.70 0.80
C GLY A 174 -5.90 -14.40 -0.10
N PRO A 175 -5.91 -15.73 -0.14
CA PRO A 175 -5.13 -16.47 -1.12
C PRO A 175 -5.58 -16.10 -2.55
N PRO A 176 -4.67 -16.17 -3.54
CA PRO A 176 -5.05 -16.03 -4.94
C PRO A 176 -6.03 -17.14 -5.33
N CYS A 177 -7.07 -16.77 -6.07
CA CYS A 177 -8.13 -17.68 -6.51
C CYS A 177 -8.47 -17.48 -8.00
N ALA A 178 -8.79 -18.56 -8.70
CA ALA A 178 -9.25 -18.60 -10.08
C ALA A 178 -10.78 -18.74 -10.17
N GLY A 179 -11.40 -19.45 -9.22
CA GLY A 179 -12.85 -19.68 -9.11
C GLY A 179 -13.28 -19.90 -7.66
N ASP A 180 -14.59 -20.02 -7.45
CA ASP A 180 -15.16 -20.16 -6.10
C ASP A 180 -14.73 -21.47 -5.42
N ASP A 181 -14.46 -22.51 -6.19
CA ASP A 181 -13.93 -23.80 -5.70
C ASP A 181 -12.58 -23.64 -4.97
N ASP A 182 -11.81 -22.58 -5.24
CA ASP A 182 -10.55 -22.30 -4.52
C ASP A 182 -10.78 -21.79 -3.09
N CYS A 183 -12.03 -21.49 -2.70
CA CYS A 183 -12.41 -21.10 -1.34
C CYS A 183 -12.81 -22.28 -0.44
N ASP A 184 -13.06 -23.48 -0.99
CA ASP A 184 -13.70 -24.58 -0.26
C ASP A 184 -12.89 -25.03 0.98
N ASP A 185 -11.57 -24.90 0.93
CA ASP A 185 -10.65 -25.29 2.00
C ASP A 185 -10.20 -24.10 2.89
N VAL A 186 -10.81 -22.91 2.73
CA VAL A 186 -10.43 -21.69 3.46
C VAL A 186 -11.59 -21.23 4.35
N SER A 187 -11.43 -21.38 5.67
CA SER A 187 -12.51 -21.07 6.63
C SER A 187 -12.93 -19.60 6.51
N GLY A 188 -14.20 -19.33 6.20
CA GLY A 188 -14.71 -17.96 6.03
C GLY A 188 -14.49 -17.34 4.63
N CYS A 189 -13.98 -18.11 3.66
CA CYS A 189 -13.95 -17.73 2.24
C CYS A 189 -15.29 -18.12 1.62
N VAL A 190 -16.11 -17.14 1.24
CA VAL A 190 -17.44 -17.43 0.66
C VAL A 190 -17.38 -17.58 -0.86
N ARG A 191 -16.44 -16.91 -1.51
CA ARG A 191 -16.23 -16.97 -2.97
C ARG A 191 -14.93 -16.30 -3.39
N CYS A 192 -14.50 -16.59 -4.61
CA CYS A 192 -13.37 -15.90 -5.22
C CYS A 192 -13.80 -14.52 -5.71
N ALA A 193 -13.47 -13.47 -4.94
CA ALA A 193 -13.78 -12.09 -5.32
C ALA A 193 -12.90 -11.54 -6.44
N LYS A 194 -11.74 -12.18 -6.72
CA LYS A 194 -10.70 -11.70 -7.64
C LYS A 194 -10.24 -10.26 -7.36
N SER A 195 -10.47 -9.78 -6.13
CA SER A 195 -10.08 -8.46 -5.65
C SER A 195 -8.74 -8.47 -4.92
N GLY A 196 -8.17 -9.64 -4.64
CA GLY A 196 -7.02 -9.79 -3.74
C GLY A 196 -7.37 -9.84 -2.25
N PHE A 197 -8.63 -9.59 -1.89
CA PHE A 197 -9.11 -9.57 -0.50
C PHE A 197 -10.17 -10.65 -0.23
N CYS A 198 -10.14 -11.18 0.98
CA CYS A 198 -11.18 -12.02 1.54
C CYS A 198 -12.51 -11.27 1.62
N THR A 199 -13.57 -11.92 1.15
CA THR A 199 -14.95 -11.46 1.30
C THR A 199 -15.82 -12.58 1.88
N ASP A 200 -16.71 -12.20 2.78
CA ASP A 200 -17.79 -13.02 3.29
C ASP A 200 -19.12 -12.80 2.54
N GLN A 201 -19.10 -11.94 1.51
CA GLN A 201 -20.29 -11.58 0.76
C GLN A 201 -20.51 -12.53 -0.43
N PRO A 202 -21.68 -13.20 -0.53
CA PRO A 202 -22.02 -14.00 -1.70
C PRO A 202 -22.09 -13.11 -2.96
N LYS A 203 -22.01 -13.74 -4.13
CA LYS A 203 -22.13 -13.00 -5.40
C LYS A 203 -23.52 -12.36 -5.42
N PRO A 204 -23.64 -11.05 -5.69
CA PRO A 204 -24.96 -10.45 -5.86
C PRO A 204 -25.71 -11.27 -6.92
N ALA A 205 -26.96 -11.62 -6.62
CA ALA A 205 -27.81 -12.34 -7.55
C ALA A 205 -27.78 -11.56 -8.87
N SER A 206 -27.34 -12.22 -9.94
CA SER A 206 -27.42 -11.61 -11.26
C SER A 206 -28.89 -11.41 -11.56
N ASP A 207 -29.33 -10.15 -11.56
CA ASP A 207 -30.66 -9.78 -12.02
C ASP A 207 -30.86 -10.38 -13.41
N GLN A 208 -31.80 -11.34 -13.50
CA GLN A 208 -32.31 -11.89 -14.76
C GLN A 208 -33.33 -10.93 -15.36
#